data_AF-A0A9N9C4M0-F1
#
_entry.id   AF-A0A9N9C4M0-F1
#
_cell.length_a   1.000
_cell.length_b   1.000
_cell.length_c   1.000
_cell.angle_alpha   90.00
_cell.angle_beta   90.00
_cell.angle_gamma   90.00
#
_symmetry.space_group_name_H-M   'P 1'
#
loop_
_entity.id
_entity.type
_entity.pdbx_description
1 polymer ?
#
loop_
_entity_poly.entity_id
_entity_poly.type
_entity_poly.pdbx_seq_one_letter_code
_entity_poly.pdbx_strand_id
1 'polypeptide(L)'
;MKWKGGFVCEFIEIESEKRHDRDQGGGVHGNAIFSKYDLDFRVLDHKHQPFDWDKDGDKLNEPRKGRRVTLVAEIKTSFGPPILCYCVHLEVFCGLIGRVNQFSEILSDSVIHASTHPYQLILGDLNTKSHSIARLSSFSRDRYCVLSLGMSESEWWDKNLLSWHACSGDTNVYLQYVLTDARNPGFYDPWHPSYDVTMKYPKHYALYSAKLDWTLVRGFDVINRWKGNDDYSASDHKYLMVEVVFDDYSIASDTEGMAWTVWQMRRKEWKKRLEKDVESKRARGGKGRELLENGYKDRLFELTAFVGGRDVIFSHMDNLWDEMEKSGSANKLKLRDGQTGK
;
A
#
# COMPACT_ATOMS: atom_id res chain seq x y z
N MET A 1 4.36 4.78 25.38
CA MET A 1 5.14 5.55 24.36
C MET A 1 4.16 6.41 23.58
N LYS A 2 4.53 7.64 23.22
CA LYS A 2 3.67 8.52 22.40
C LYS A 2 3.91 8.22 20.91
N TRP A 3 2.85 8.24 20.10
CA TRP A 3 2.97 8.15 18.65
C TRP A 3 3.57 9.44 18.08
N LYS A 4 4.38 9.30 17.03
CA LYS A 4 4.91 10.38 16.19
C LYS A 4 4.32 10.19 14.79
N GLY A 5 4.07 11.29 14.08
CA GLY A 5 3.50 11.17 12.74
C GLY A 5 3.70 12.42 11.90
N GLY A 6 3.54 12.24 10.60
CA GLY A 6 3.62 13.28 9.58
C GLY A 6 2.43 13.15 8.65
N PHE A 7 1.94 14.29 8.18
CA PHE A 7 0.85 14.39 7.22
C PHE A 7 1.28 15.33 6.10
N VAL A 8 1.04 14.93 4.85
CA VAL A 8 1.17 15.82 3.69
C VAL A 8 -0.19 15.99 3.05
N CYS A 9 -0.59 17.24 2.85
CA CYS A 9 -1.80 17.58 2.11
C CYS A 9 -1.53 17.41 0.61
N GLU A 10 -2.28 16.54 -0.05
CA GLU A 10 -2.28 16.44 -1.51
C GLU A 10 -3.28 17.43 -2.11
N PHE A 11 -4.48 17.50 -1.52
CA PHE A 11 -5.58 18.31 -2.03
C PHE A 11 -6.29 19.10 -0.95
N ILE A 12 -6.65 20.33 -1.30
CA ILE A 12 -7.70 21.09 -0.64
C ILE A 12 -8.98 20.83 -1.43
N GLU A 13 -9.93 20.10 -0.83
CA GLU A 13 -11.22 19.78 -1.45
C GLU A 13 -12.13 21.02 -1.32
N ILE A 14 -12.56 21.58 -2.46
CA ILE A 14 -13.42 22.76 -2.47
C ILE A 14 -14.85 22.29 -2.28
N GLU A 15 -15.56 22.89 -1.32
CA GLU A 15 -16.98 22.64 -1.12
C GLU A 15 -17.78 23.00 -2.38
N SER A 16 -18.63 22.10 -2.85
CA SER A 16 -19.40 22.28 -4.07
C SER A 16 -20.77 21.62 -3.99
N GLU A 17 -21.81 22.42 -4.17
CA GLU A 17 -23.21 21.97 -4.25
C GLU A 17 -23.48 21.02 -5.43
N LYS A 18 -22.56 20.92 -6.39
CA LYS A 18 -22.65 19.96 -7.51
C LYS A 18 -22.41 18.51 -7.06
N ARG A 19 -21.75 18.31 -5.90
CA ARG A 19 -21.47 16.99 -5.33
C ARG A 19 -22.55 16.62 -4.33
N HIS A 20 -22.74 15.32 -4.11
CA HIS A 20 -23.63 14.83 -3.06
C HIS A 20 -23.16 15.31 -1.67
N ASP A 21 -24.09 15.54 -0.74
CA ASP A 21 -23.81 16.05 0.61
C ASP A 21 -22.63 15.37 1.31
N ARG A 22 -22.55 14.03 1.22
CA ARG A 22 -21.45 13.25 1.79
C ARG A 22 -20.07 13.59 1.18
N ASP A 23 -20.07 13.94 -0.10
CA ASP A 23 -18.88 14.15 -0.92
C ASP A 23 -18.73 15.65 -1.28
N GLN A 24 -19.37 16.58 -0.56
CA GLN A 24 -19.40 17.99 -0.93
C GLN A 24 -18.02 18.66 -0.97
N GLY A 25 -17.06 18.14 -0.21
CA GLY A 25 -15.72 18.72 -0.09
C GLY A 25 -15.57 19.51 1.22
N GLY A 26 -14.81 20.61 1.19
CA GLY A 26 -14.61 21.50 2.35
C GLY A 26 -13.50 21.05 3.32
N GLY A 27 -12.69 20.07 2.93
CA GLY A 27 -11.63 19.48 3.76
C GLY A 27 -10.29 19.40 3.08
N VAL A 28 -9.37 18.64 3.68
CA VAL A 28 -8.08 18.29 3.08
C VAL A 28 -8.01 16.78 2.87
N HIS A 29 -7.38 16.39 1.77
CA HIS A 29 -7.03 15.01 1.47
C HIS A 29 -5.51 14.87 1.51
N GLY A 30 -5.00 13.85 2.19
CA GLY A 30 -3.56 13.62 2.21
C GLY A 30 -3.11 12.21 2.59
N ASN A 31 -1.79 12.09 2.69
CA ASN A 31 -1.09 10.90 3.12
C ASN A 31 -0.57 11.09 4.55
N ALA A 32 -0.67 10.06 5.39
CA ALA A 32 -0.14 10.07 6.75
C ALA A 32 0.66 8.82 7.10
N ILE A 33 1.76 9.02 7.83
CA ILE A 33 2.59 7.95 8.40
C ILE A 33 2.71 8.20 9.90
N PHE A 34 2.49 7.15 10.70
CA PHE A 34 2.64 7.17 12.14
C PHE A 34 3.60 6.06 12.61
N SER A 35 4.39 6.35 13.64
CA SER A 35 5.30 5.38 14.26
C SER A 35 5.49 5.65 15.75
N LYS A 36 5.86 4.61 16.50
CA LYS A 36 6.37 4.75 17.89
C LYS A 36 7.84 5.15 17.93
N TYR A 37 8.54 5.05 16.79
CA TYR A 37 9.95 5.41 16.62
C TYR A 37 10.10 6.82 16.05
N ASP A 38 11.33 7.34 16.09
CA ASP A 38 11.67 8.61 15.44
C ASP A 38 11.50 8.53 13.92
N LEU A 39 11.02 9.64 13.34
CA LEU A 39 10.67 9.77 11.93
C LEU A 39 11.33 11.03 11.36
N ASP A 40 11.98 10.90 10.22
CA ASP A 40 12.34 12.03 9.34
C ASP A 40 11.51 11.95 8.07
N PHE A 41 10.90 13.06 7.67
CA PHE A 41 9.98 13.10 6.53
C PHE A 41 10.57 13.83 5.33
N ARG A 42 10.19 13.37 4.14
CA ARG A 42 10.30 14.12 2.89
C ARG A 42 9.08 13.85 2.01
N VAL A 43 8.89 14.67 1.00
CA VAL A 43 7.81 14.52 0.02
C VAL A 43 8.42 14.18 -1.33
N LEU A 44 7.93 13.11 -1.95
CA LEU A 44 8.21 12.80 -3.34
C LEU A 44 7.13 13.47 -4.19
N ASP A 45 7.51 14.54 -4.87
CA ASP A 45 6.63 15.29 -5.76
C ASP A 45 6.60 14.65 -7.16
N HIS A 46 5.42 14.17 -7.56
CA HIS A 46 5.31 13.43 -8.81
C HIS A 46 5.43 14.34 -10.03
N LYS A 47 6.30 13.97 -10.98
CA LYS A 47 6.43 14.71 -12.25
C LYS A 47 5.26 14.43 -13.16
N HIS A 48 4.82 13.17 -13.20
CA HIS A 48 3.62 12.79 -13.93
C HIS A 48 2.35 13.16 -13.12
N GLN A 49 1.69 14.24 -13.54
CA GLN A 49 0.38 14.65 -13.03
C GLN A 49 -0.64 14.55 -14.17
N PRO A 50 -1.51 13.53 -14.17
CA PRO A 50 -2.46 13.31 -15.27
C PRO A 50 -3.45 14.46 -15.48
N PHE A 51 -3.75 15.23 -14.43
CA PHE A 51 -4.64 16.38 -14.46
C PHE A 51 -4.05 17.56 -13.69
N ASP A 52 -4.41 18.76 -14.13
CA ASP A 52 -4.23 19.98 -13.36
C ASP A 52 -5.52 20.22 -12.57
N TRP A 53 -5.56 19.75 -11.32
CA TRP A 53 -6.80 19.76 -10.53
C TRP A 53 -7.34 21.17 -10.27
N ASP A 54 -6.47 22.17 -10.17
CA ASP A 54 -6.85 23.57 -10.03
C ASP A 54 -7.64 24.07 -11.25
N LYS A 55 -7.38 23.52 -12.45
CA LYS A 55 -8.05 23.90 -13.71
C LYS A 55 -9.16 22.95 -14.13
N ASP A 56 -8.99 21.65 -13.89
CA ASP A 56 -9.84 20.59 -14.42
C ASP A 56 -10.80 20.02 -13.38
N GLY A 57 -10.59 20.27 -12.09
CA GLY A 57 -11.40 19.71 -11.00
C GLY A 57 -12.90 19.98 -11.15
N ASP A 58 -13.29 21.21 -11.49
CA ASP A 58 -14.72 21.54 -11.69
C ASP A 58 -15.33 20.79 -12.89
N LYS A 59 -14.57 20.58 -13.97
CA LYS A 59 -15.03 19.83 -15.15
C LYS A 59 -15.18 18.33 -14.86
N LEU A 60 -14.38 17.83 -13.93
CA LEU A 60 -14.38 16.44 -13.49
C LEU A 60 -15.34 16.19 -12.32
N ASN A 61 -16.10 17.21 -11.91
CA ASN A 61 -17.02 17.16 -10.76
C ASN A 61 -16.33 16.85 -9.42
N GLU A 62 -15.02 17.14 -9.31
CA GLU A 62 -14.20 17.02 -8.10
C GLU A 62 -13.33 18.28 -7.96
N PRO A 63 -13.94 19.45 -7.65
CA PRO A 63 -13.22 20.70 -7.53
C PRO A 63 -12.28 20.64 -6.32
N ARG A 64 -10.98 20.70 -6.60
CA ARG A 64 -9.94 20.64 -5.60
C ARG A 64 -8.71 21.41 -6.08
N LYS A 65 -7.85 21.80 -5.14
CA LYS A 65 -6.55 22.40 -5.44
C LYS A 65 -5.43 21.52 -4.95
N GLY A 66 -4.35 21.40 -5.72
CA GLY A 66 -3.19 20.60 -5.38
C GLY A 66 -2.93 19.47 -6.36
N ARG A 67 -2.20 18.44 -5.91
CA ARG A 67 -1.69 17.36 -6.77
C ARG A 67 -1.27 16.14 -5.97
N ARG A 68 -1.11 15.01 -6.66
CA ARG A 68 -0.66 13.76 -6.05
C ARG A 68 0.78 13.89 -5.60
N VAL A 69 1.07 13.50 -4.37
CA VAL A 69 2.42 13.44 -3.81
C VAL A 69 2.54 12.22 -2.90
N THR A 70 3.73 11.61 -2.85
CA THR A 70 3.99 10.50 -1.93
C THR A 70 4.69 11.02 -0.68
N LEU A 71 4.17 10.69 0.51
CA LEU A 71 4.86 10.95 1.76
C LEU A 71 5.90 9.86 2.00
N VAL A 72 7.14 10.26 2.24
CA VAL A 72 8.24 9.34 2.54
C VAL A 72 8.73 9.62 3.96
N ALA A 73 8.93 8.55 4.74
CA ALA A 73 9.48 8.63 6.07
C ALA A 73 10.64 7.65 6.25
N GLU A 74 11.75 8.13 6.81
CA GLU A 74 12.78 7.29 7.40
C GLU A 74 12.41 6.99 8.85
N ILE A 75 12.24 5.72 9.18
CA ILE A 75 11.86 5.25 10.52
C ILE A 75 13.11 4.71 11.22
N LYS A 76 13.55 5.42 12.27
CA LYS A 76 14.76 5.08 13.03
C LYS A 76 14.43 4.04 14.11
N THR A 77 14.59 2.77 13.77
CA THR A 77 14.34 1.67 14.70
C THR A 77 15.50 1.50 15.69
N SER A 78 15.21 1.01 16.90
CA SER A 78 16.23 0.74 17.93
C SER A 78 16.83 -0.67 17.85
N PHE A 79 16.30 -1.51 16.96
CA PHE A 79 16.55 -2.96 16.91
C PHE A 79 17.04 -3.43 15.53
N GLY A 80 17.24 -2.52 14.58
CA GLY A 80 17.78 -2.82 13.27
C GLY A 80 18.04 -1.54 12.48
N PRO A 81 18.32 -1.66 11.17
CA PRO A 81 18.58 -0.51 10.32
C PRO A 81 17.33 0.39 10.17
N PRO A 82 17.52 1.65 9.71
CA PRO A 82 16.41 2.52 9.36
C PRO A 82 15.53 1.89 8.26
N ILE A 83 14.22 2.09 8.38
CA ILE A 83 13.23 1.62 7.41
C ILE A 83 12.78 2.80 6.56
N LEU A 84 12.79 2.67 5.24
CA LEU A 84 12.21 3.67 4.35
C LEU A 84 10.76 3.32 4.02
N CYS A 85 9.82 4.14 4.46
CA CYS A 85 8.39 3.93 4.26
C CYS A 85 7.80 4.98 3.32
N TYR A 86 7.01 4.52 2.35
CA TYR A 86 6.24 5.33 1.41
C TYR A 86 4.75 5.18 1.73
N CYS A 87 4.04 6.29 1.91
CA CYS A 87 2.58 6.34 1.93
C CYS A 87 2.11 6.97 0.62
N VAL A 88 1.43 6.16 -0.18
CA VAL A 88 1.15 6.43 -1.59
C VAL A 88 -0.35 6.60 -1.80
N HIS A 89 -0.68 7.58 -2.61
CA HIS A 89 -2.01 7.72 -3.19
C HIS A 89 -1.86 8.07 -4.68
N LEU A 90 -2.15 7.11 -5.56
CA LEU A 90 -2.01 7.30 -7.01
C LEU A 90 -3.28 7.89 -7.64
N GLU A 91 -3.15 8.48 -8.83
CA GLU A 91 -4.28 9.08 -9.52
C GLU A 91 -5.33 8.03 -9.95
N VAL A 92 -6.59 8.34 -9.68
CA VAL A 92 -7.71 7.46 -10.03
C VAL A 92 -8.15 7.68 -11.48
N PHE A 93 -8.06 8.90 -12.00
CA PHE A 93 -8.62 9.28 -13.30
C PHE A 93 -7.69 9.12 -14.52
N CYS A 94 -6.60 8.37 -14.44
CA CYS A 94 -5.54 8.41 -15.48
C CYS A 94 -5.30 7.11 -16.25
N GLY A 95 -6.14 6.10 -16.05
CA GLY A 95 -5.89 4.75 -16.56
C GLY A 95 -4.65 4.11 -15.93
N LEU A 96 -4.32 2.91 -16.43
CA LEU A 96 -3.22 2.10 -15.97
C LEU A 96 -1.87 2.76 -16.27
N ILE A 97 -1.68 3.37 -17.45
CA ILE A 97 -0.40 3.99 -17.81
C ILE A 97 -0.07 5.14 -16.85
N GLY A 98 -1.05 6.01 -16.57
CA GLY A 98 -0.81 7.17 -15.70
C GLY A 98 -0.41 6.76 -14.28
N ARG A 99 -1.04 5.72 -13.73
CA ARG A 99 -0.68 5.20 -12.41
C ARG A 99 0.69 4.54 -12.42
N VAL A 100 1.02 3.74 -13.42
CA VAL A 100 2.35 3.10 -13.49
C VAL A 100 3.46 4.15 -13.67
N ASN A 101 3.20 5.26 -14.37
CA ASN A 101 4.14 6.40 -14.41
C ASN A 101 4.37 7.04 -13.04
N GLN A 102 3.31 7.29 -12.26
CA GLN A 102 3.49 7.82 -10.90
C GLN A 102 4.22 6.81 -10.00
N PHE A 103 3.89 5.53 -10.14
CA PHE A 103 4.51 4.47 -9.37
C PHE A 103 5.97 4.21 -9.76
N SER A 104 6.35 4.38 -11.03
CA SER A 104 7.75 4.22 -11.47
C SER A 104 8.68 5.24 -10.84
N GLU A 105 8.18 6.45 -10.53
CA GLU A 105 8.94 7.46 -9.78
C GLU A 105 9.23 7.00 -8.34
N ILE A 106 8.28 6.30 -7.70
CA ILE A 106 8.45 5.70 -6.36
C ILE A 106 9.47 4.56 -6.42
N LEU A 107 9.38 3.69 -7.44
CA LEU A 107 10.34 2.60 -7.63
C LEU A 107 11.75 3.14 -7.91
N SER A 108 11.86 4.19 -8.71
CA SER A 108 13.14 4.85 -9.01
C SER A 108 13.76 5.46 -7.75
N ASP A 109 12.97 6.16 -6.95
CA ASP A 109 13.40 6.70 -5.66
C ASP A 109 13.83 5.58 -4.69
N SER A 110 13.08 4.48 -4.62
CA SER A 110 13.43 3.29 -3.84
C SER A 110 14.77 2.67 -4.24
N VAL A 111 15.05 2.58 -5.55
CA VAL A 111 16.33 2.09 -6.09
C VAL A 111 17.48 2.99 -5.65
N ILE A 112 17.32 4.32 -5.74
CA ILE A 112 18.35 5.30 -5.33
C ILE A 112 18.74 5.09 -3.86
N HIS A 113 17.77 4.78 -3.00
CA HIS A 113 17.98 4.59 -1.56
C HIS A 113 18.25 3.13 -1.17
N ALA A 114 18.31 2.19 -2.13
CA ALA A 114 18.37 0.77 -1.83
C ALA A 114 19.63 0.34 -1.06
N SER A 115 20.75 1.03 -1.26
CA SER A 115 22.04 0.73 -0.61
C SER A 115 22.10 1.22 0.84
N THR A 116 21.44 2.33 1.15
CA THR A 116 21.39 2.90 2.51
C THR A 116 20.17 2.41 3.30
N HIS A 117 19.09 2.05 2.60
CA HIS A 117 17.83 1.58 3.15
C HIS A 117 17.42 0.28 2.45
N PRO A 118 18.02 -0.86 2.81
CA PRO A 118 17.67 -2.14 2.21
C PRO A 118 16.24 -2.60 2.58
N TYR A 119 15.73 -2.11 3.71
CA TYR A 119 14.40 -2.42 4.24
C TYR A 119 13.42 -1.30 3.91
N GLN A 120 12.45 -1.61 3.06
CA GLN A 120 11.52 -0.61 2.56
C GLN A 120 10.08 -1.11 2.51
N LEU A 121 9.14 -0.18 2.65
CA LEU A 121 7.70 -0.44 2.66
C LEU A 121 7.00 0.57 1.75
N ILE A 122 6.16 0.11 0.82
CA ILE A 122 5.25 0.97 0.06
C ILE A 122 3.82 0.57 0.41
N LEU A 123 3.11 1.51 1.05
CA LEU A 123 1.79 1.32 1.62
C LEU A 123 0.83 2.37 1.05
N GLY A 124 -0.47 2.07 1.04
CA GLY A 124 -1.52 3.03 0.70
C GLY A 124 -2.31 2.67 -0.56
N ASP A 125 -3.05 3.65 -1.07
CA ASP A 125 -4.02 3.49 -2.16
C ASP A 125 -3.35 3.68 -3.53
N LEU A 126 -3.07 2.57 -4.21
CA LEU A 126 -2.54 2.62 -5.58
C LEU A 126 -3.65 2.80 -6.63
N ASN A 127 -4.91 2.93 -6.23
CA ASN A 127 -6.06 3.21 -7.09
C ASN A 127 -6.18 2.28 -8.31
N THR A 128 -5.84 0.99 -8.14
CA THR A 128 -5.92 -0.04 -9.21
C THR A 128 -7.37 -0.41 -9.56
N LYS A 129 -8.05 0.54 -10.22
CA LYS A 129 -9.50 0.59 -10.50
C LYS A 129 -9.88 0.32 -11.95
N SER A 130 -8.96 0.39 -12.91
CA SER A 130 -9.23 0.36 -14.37
C SER A 130 -9.47 -1.05 -14.91
N HIS A 131 -10.44 -1.76 -14.31
CA HIS A 131 -10.97 -3.03 -14.81
C HIS A 131 -12.51 -3.04 -14.79
N SER A 132 -13.10 -4.11 -15.32
CA SER A 132 -14.56 -4.26 -15.43
C SER A 132 -15.19 -3.05 -16.15
N ILE A 133 -16.30 -2.51 -15.63
CA ILE A 133 -17.01 -1.36 -16.23
C ILE A 133 -16.17 -0.08 -16.24
N ALA A 134 -15.17 0.06 -15.36
CA ALA A 134 -14.31 1.25 -15.34
C ALA A 134 -13.48 1.39 -16.63
N ARG A 135 -13.25 0.28 -17.35
CA ARG A 135 -12.64 0.27 -18.69
C ARG A 135 -13.41 1.09 -19.72
N LEU A 136 -14.73 1.22 -19.53
CA LEU A 136 -15.60 1.97 -20.44
C LEU A 136 -15.62 3.46 -20.14
N SER A 137 -15.02 3.89 -19.02
CA SER A 137 -14.91 5.30 -18.67
C SER A 137 -14.03 6.06 -19.67
N SER A 138 -14.26 7.37 -19.80
CA SER A 138 -13.36 8.27 -20.54
C SER A 138 -11.97 8.35 -19.93
N PHE A 139 -11.83 8.02 -18.65
CA PHE A 139 -10.62 8.19 -17.85
C PHE A 139 -9.67 6.98 -17.89
N SER A 140 -10.13 5.84 -18.40
CA SER A 140 -9.35 4.58 -18.45
C SER A 140 -9.21 4.05 -19.88
N ARG A 141 -8.87 4.92 -20.83
CA ARG A 141 -8.81 4.59 -22.28
C ARG A 141 -7.42 4.33 -22.84
N ASP A 142 -6.43 4.14 -21.97
CA ASP A 142 -5.10 3.75 -22.47
C ASP A 142 -5.12 2.36 -23.12
N ARG A 143 -4.05 2.03 -23.85
CA ARG A 143 -3.94 0.75 -24.57
C ARG A 143 -4.08 -0.48 -23.66
N TYR A 144 -3.72 -0.36 -22.37
CA TYR A 144 -3.83 -1.47 -21.43
C TYR A 144 -5.27 -1.72 -21.00
N CYS A 145 -6.20 -0.81 -21.27
CA CYS A 145 -7.63 -1.09 -21.20
C CYS A 145 -8.03 -2.30 -22.05
N VAL A 146 -7.42 -2.49 -23.22
CA VAL A 146 -7.65 -3.67 -24.07
C VAL A 146 -6.72 -4.81 -23.69
N LEU A 147 -5.43 -4.53 -23.45
CA LEU A 147 -4.44 -5.58 -23.19
C LEU A 147 -4.61 -6.29 -21.84
N SER A 148 -5.43 -5.75 -20.94
CA SER A 148 -5.79 -6.40 -19.66
C SER A 148 -7.24 -6.93 -19.63
N LEU A 149 -7.90 -7.07 -20.77
CA LEU A 149 -9.22 -7.73 -20.84
C LEU A 149 -9.17 -9.14 -20.22
N GLY A 150 -10.17 -9.44 -19.39
CA GLY A 150 -10.23 -10.69 -18.62
C GLY A 150 -9.38 -10.69 -17.34
N MET A 151 -8.77 -9.57 -16.98
CA MET A 151 -7.93 -9.41 -15.79
C MET A 151 -8.35 -8.17 -15.00
N SER A 152 -8.30 -8.23 -13.67
CA SER A 152 -8.34 -7.04 -12.83
C SER A 152 -7.07 -6.22 -13.00
N GLU A 153 -7.11 -4.91 -12.72
CA GLU A 153 -5.88 -4.12 -12.81
C GLU A 153 -4.83 -4.61 -11.80
N SER A 154 -5.25 -4.99 -10.60
CA SER A 154 -4.35 -5.54 -9.58
C SER A 154 -3.66 -6.83 -10.01
N GLU A 155 -4.36 -7.74 -10.69
CA GLU A 155 -3.74 -8.94 -11.28
C GLU A 155 -2.75 -8.55 -12.39
N TRP A 156 -3.09 -7.53 -13.18
CA TRP A 156 -2.20 -7.05 -14.22
C TRP A 156 -0.92 -6.45 -13.63
N TRP A 157 -1.03 -5.68 -12.54
CA TRP A 157 0.09 -5.12 -11.81
C TRP A 157 0.96 -6.24 -11.23
N ASP A 158 0.37 -7.21 -10.53
CA ASP A 158 1.14 -8.32 -9.98
C ASP A 158 1.90 -9.09 -11.08
N LYS A 159 1.23 -9.38 -12.19
CA LYS A 159 1.80 -10.15 -13.30
C LYS A 159 2.84 -9.38 -14.10
N ASN A 160 2.61 -8.13 -14.47
CA ASN A 160 3.43 -7.44 -15.47
C ASN A 160 4.43 -6.46 -14.86
N LEU A 161 4.16 -5.96 -13.66
CA LEU A 161 5.00 -4.98 -12.98
C LEU A 161 5.73 -5.62 -11.80
N LEU A 162 4.99 -6.17 -10.83
CA LEU A 162 5.61 -6.68 -9.60
C LEU A 162 6.33 -8.01 -9.79
N SER A 163 5.99 -8.81 -10.81
CA SER A 163 6.71 -10.05 -11.14
C SER A 163 7.97 -9.83 -11.99
N TRP A 164 8.22 -8.61 -12.45
CA TRP A 164 9.40 -8.27 -13.24
C TRP A 164 10.42 -7.52 -12.37
N HIS A 165 11.53 -8.17 -12.04
CA HIS A 165 12.56 -7.60 -11.17
C HIS A 165 13.50 -6.68 -11.95
N ALA A 166 14.12 -5.71 -11.28
CA ALA A 166 15.16 -4.87 -11.88
C ALA A 166 16.26 -5.73 -12.54
N CYS A 167 16.73 -6.79 -11.91
CA CYS A 167 17.73 -7.71 -12.50
C CYS A 167 17.23 -8.56 -13.70
N SER A 168 15.94 -8.49 -14.09
CA SER A 168 15.40 -9.25 -15.23
C SER A 168 15.73 -8.64 -16.59
N GLY A 169 16.31 -7.45 -16.63
CA GLY A 169 16.76 -6.76 -17.84
C GLY A 169 16.67 -5.25 -17.69
N ASP A 170 17.12 -4.51 -18.70
CA ASP A 170 17.06 -3.03 -18.67
C ASP A 170 15.67 -2.48 -18.99
N THR A 171 14.85 -3.26 -19.70
CA THR A 171 13.51 -2.85 -20.13
C THR A 171 12.49 -3.92 -19.80
N ASN A 172 11.41 -3.51 -19.13
CA ASN A 172 10.24 -4.36 -18.99
C ASN A 172 9.46 -4.39 -20.32
N VAL A 173 9.71 -5.42 -21.13
CA VAL A 173 9.12 -5.57 -22.47
C VAL A 173 7.58 -5.61 -22.47
N TYR A 174 6.96 -5.98 -21.36
CA TYR A 174 5.50 -5.96 -21.20
C TYR A 174 4.95 -4.54 -21.08
N LEU A 175 5.77 -3.60 -20.62
CA LEU A 175 5.39 -2.21 -20.40
C LEU A 175 5.70 -1.29 -21.61
N GLN A 176 6.39 -1.80 -22.63
CA GLN A 176 6.89 -1.08 -23.82
C GLN A 176 7.59 0.26 -23.47
N TYR A 177 7.92 1.08 -24.47
CA TYR A 177 8.73 2.31 -24.32
C TYR A 177 8.22 3.38 -23.34
N VAL A 178 6.99 3.30 -22.85
CA VAL A 178 6.38 4.37 -22.04
C VAL A 178 6.73 4.22 -20.55
N LEU A 179 7.21 3.06 -20.12
CA LEU A 179 7.29 2.66 -18.71
C LEU A 179 8.60 1.91 -18.38
N THR A 180 9.68 2.23 -19.10
CA THR A 180 11.01 1.59 -18.91
C THR A 180 11.51 1.69 -17.48
N ASP A 181 11.12 2.75 -16.79
CA ASP A 181 11.60 3.08 -15.44
C ASP A 181 10.82 2.33 -14.35
N ALA A 182 9.71 1.66 -14.71
CA ALA A 182 8.91 0.87 -13.80
C ALA A 182 9.57 -0.50 -13.53
N ARG A 183 10.68 -0.48 -12.80
CA ARG A 183 11.51 -1.65 -12.47
C ARG A 183 11.36 -1.99 -10.99
N ASN A 184 10.83 -3.17 -10.66
CA ASN A 184 10.64 -3.56 -9.27
C ASN A 184 11.99 -3.93 -8.60
N PRO A 185 12.47 -3.21 -7.58
CA PRO A 185 13.75 -3.48 -6.90
C PRO A 185 13.69 -4.61 -5.87
N GLY A 186 12.62 -5.42 -5.88
CA GLY A 186 12.46 -6.55 -4.96
C GLY A 186 11.29 -6.40 -4.00
N PHE A 187 10.29 -5.57 -4.31
CA PHE A 187 9.03 -5.55 -3.56
C PHE A 187 8.15 -6.76 -3.90
N TYR A 188 7.41 -7.24 -2.91
CA TYR A 188 6.31 -8.18 -3.09
C TYR A 188 5.11 -7.77 -2.23
N ASP A 189 3.91 -8.19 -2.63
CA ASP A 189 2.69 -7.97 -1.86
C ASP A 189 2.28 -9.30 -1.21
N PRO A 190 2.06 -9.38 0.12
CA PRO A 190 1.61 -10.58 0.78
C PRO A 190 0.10 -10.78 0.63
N TRP A 191 -0.58 -10.05 -0.27
CA TRP A 191 -2.03 -10.10 -0.49
C TRP A 191 -2.37 -10.63 -1.89
N HIS A 192 -3.49 -11.35 -2.01
CA HIS A 192 -3.92 -11.85 -3.31
C HIS A 192 -4.50 -10.72 -4.17
N PRO A 193 -4.02 -10.49 -5.40
CA PRO A 193 -4.44 -9.35 -6.22
C PRO A 193 -5.94 -9.30 -6.53
N SER A 194 -6.59 -10.46 -6.70
CA SER A 194 -8.03 -10.55 -7.01
C SER A 194 -8.95 -10.94 -5.84
N TYR A 195 -8.46 -11.60 -4.78
CA TYR A 195 -9.32 -12.02 -3.65
C TYR A 195 -9.24 -11.08 -2.46
N ASP A 196 -8.12 -10.38 -2.27
CA ASP A 196 -7.95 -9.41 -1.20
C ASP A 196 -8.35 -8.01 -1.66
N VAL A 197 -9.59 -7.92 -2.17
CA VAL A 197 -10.22 -6.63 -2.51
C VAL A 197 -10.36 -5.78 -1.26
N THR A 198 -10.07 -4.50 -1.41
CA THR A 198 -10.12 -3.51 -0.34
C THR A 198 -11.27 -2.54 -0.52
N MET A 199 -11.85 -2.45 -1.72
CA MET A 199 -13.09 -1.71 -1.96
C MET A 199 -14.15 -2.61 -2.58
N LYS A 200 -15.37 -2.49 -2.05
CA LYS A 200 -16.58 -3.07 -2.64
C LYS A 200 -17.64 -1.98 -2.66
N TYR A 201 -18.28 -1.78 -3.81
CA TYR A 201 -19.35 -0.78 -3.89
C TYR A 201 -20.72 -1.45 -3.69
N PRO A 202 -21.39 -1.28 -2.54
CA PRO A 202 -22.63 -2.00 -2.24
C PRO A 202 -23.77 -1.58 -3.17
N LYS A 203 -23.82 -0.30 -3.55
CA LYS A 203 -24.88 0.28 -4.38
C LYS A 203 -24.89 -0.22 -5.83
N HIS A 204 -23.83 -0.90 -6.29
CA HIS A 204 -23.77 -1.47 -7.63
C HIS A 204 -23.96 -3.00 -7.64
N TYR A 205 -24.74 -3.55 -6.72
CA TYR A 205 -25.05 -5.00 -6.66
C TYR A 205 -23.79 -5.90 -6.67
N ALA A 206 -22.69 -5.44 -6.06
CA ALA A 206 -21.38 -6.10 -6.11
C ALA A 206 -20.77 -6.30 -7.51
N LEU A 207 -21.26 -5.58 -8.54
CA LEU A 207 -20.71 -5.61 -9.90
C LEU A 207 -19.31 -5.00 -9.99
N TYR A 208 -18.90 -4.26 -8.95
CA TYR A 208 -17.58 -3.65 -8.89
C TYR A 208 -16.91 -3.88 -7.53
N SER A 209 -15.75 -4.51 -7.60
CA SER A 209 -14.82 -4.66 -6.49
C SER A 209 -13.39 -4.56 -7.02
N ALA A 210 -12.51 -3.99 -6.21
CA ALA A 210 -11.13 -3.73 -6.58
C ALA A 210 -10.24 -3.85 -5.34
N LYS A 211 -9.01 -4.34 -5.55
CA LYS A 211 -7.92 -4.12 -4.61
C LYS A 211 -7.35 -2.75 -4.96
N LEU A 212 -7.36 -1.84 -4.00
CA LEU A 212 -6.88 -0.48 -4.15
C LEU A 212 -5.68 -0.23 -3.26
N ASP A 213 -5.74 -0.77 -2.05
CA ASP A 213 -4.72 -0.63 -1.04
C ASP A 213 -3.72 -1.77 -1.15
N TRP A 214 -2.44 -1.44 -1.04
CA TRP A 214 -1.32 -2.36 -1.19
C TRP A 214 -0.39 -2.33 0.02
N THR A 215 0.32 -3.43 0.25
CA THR A 215 1.33 -3.57 1.29
C THR A 215 2.59 -4.17 0.69
N LEU A 216 3.30 -3.37 -0.09
CA LEU A 216 4.50 -3.84 -0.75
C LEU A 216 5.67 -3.80 0.23
N VAL A 217 6.30 -4.95 0.43
CA VAL A 217 7.41 -5.12 1.36
C VAL A 217 8.68 -5.47 0.60
N ARG A 218 9.81 -4.86 0.98
CA ARG A 218 11.15 -5.17 0.46
C ARG A 218 12.09 -5.40 1.63
N GLY A 219 12.72 -6.56 1.60
CA GLY A 219 13.66 -7.00 2.60
C GLY A 219 13.07 -7.44 3.94
N PHE A 220 11.78 -7.72 3.95
CA PHE A 220 11.11 -8.26 5.12
C PHE A 220 10.55 -9.65 4.84
N ASP A 221 10.55 -10.48 5.87
CA ASP A 221 9.63 -11.60 5.96
C ASP A 221 8.33 -11.12 6.58
N VAL A 222 7.21 -11.46 5.96
CA VAL A 222 5.89 -11.22 6.55
C VAL A 222 5.52 -12.45 7.37
N ILE A 223 5.40 -12.29 8.68
CA ILE A 223 5.07 -13.39 9.60
C ILE A 223 3.58 -13.52 9.84
N ASN A 224 2.85 -12.40 9.76
CA ASN A 224 1.40 -12.36 9.91
C ASN A 224 0.79 -11.23 9.06
N ARG A 225 -0.51 -11.35 8.77
CA ARG A 225 -1.27 -10.33 8.05
C ARG A 225 -2.74 -10.35 8.45
N TRP A 226 -3.37 -9.20 8.51
CA TRP A 226 -4.80 -9.07 8.78
C TRP A 226 -5.42 -7.90 8.03
N LYS A 227 -6.71 -8.05 7.77
CA LYS A 227 -7.53 -7.07 7.07
C LYS A 227 -8.76 -6.82 7.93
N GLY A 228 -9.17 -5.57 8.06
CA GLY A 228 -10.39 -5.22 8.79
C GLY A 228 -11.23 -4.18 8.06
N ASN A 229 -12.15 -3.57 8.80
CA ASN A 229 -13.26 -2.79 8.23
C ASN A 229 -14.09 -3.61 7.21
N ASP A 230 -14.45 -4.84 7.60
CA ASP A 230 -15.16 -5.77 6.71
C ASP A 230 -16.57 -5.30 6.30
N ASP A 231 -17.18 -4.44 7.11
CA ASP A 231 -18.51 -3.86 6.92
C ASP A 231 -18.49 -2.48 6.26
N TYR A 232 -17.31 -1.90 6.01
CA TYR A 232 -17.13 -0.57 5.43
C TYR A 232 -17.75 0.56 6.25
N SER A 233 -17.93 0.36 7.56
CA SER A 233 -18.54 1.35 8.45
C SER A 233 -17.61 2.54 8.73
N ALA A 234 -16.30 2.30 8.77
CA ALA A 234 -15.31 3.31 9.12
C ALA A 234 -14.67 3.99 7.89
N SER A 235 -14.72 3.35 6.74
CA SER A 235 -14.18 3.82 5.46
C SER A 235 -14.78 2.98 4.32
N ASP A 236 -14.83 3.51 3.10
CA ASP A 236 -15.16 2.73 1.90
C ASP A 236 -14.01 1.80 1.46
N HIS A 237 -12.87 1.85 2.16
CA HIS A 237 -11.71 0.99 2.00
C HIS A 237 -11.50 0.09 3.23
N LYS A 238 -11.04 -1.14 3.01
CA LYS A 238 -10.51 -2.01 4.06
C LYS A 238 -9.08 -1.63 4.40
N TYR A 239 -8.73 -1.65 5.68
CA TYR A 239 -7.33 -1.51 6.09
C TYR A 239 -6.58 -2.84 5.91
N LEU A 240 -5.31 -2.75 5.53
CA LEU A 240 -4.38 -3.87 5.41
C LEU A 240 -3.25 -3.71 6.42
N MET A 241 -2.92 -4.77 7.13
CA MET A 241 -1.89 -4.75 8.16
C MET A 241 -1.04 -6.01 8.09
N VAL A 242 0.26 -5.84 8.34
CA VAL A 242 1.25 -6.90 8.29
C VAL A 242 2.15 -6.82 9.51
N GLU A 243 2.56 -7.98 9.99
CA GLU A 243 3.63 -8.13 10.96
C GLU A 243 4.85 -8.63 10.20
N VAL A 244 5.98 -7.93 10.35
CA VAL A 244 7.18 -8.16 9.56
C VAL A 244 8.40 -8.39 10.44
N VAL A 245 9.35 -9.17 9.95
CA VAL A 245 10.69 -9.26 10.53
C VAL A 245 11.71 -8.95 9.46
N PHE A 246 12.84 -8.37 9.84
CA PHE A 246 13.95 -8.16 8.92
C PHE A 246 14.39 -9.52 8.36
N ASP A 247 14.49 -9.62 7.03
CA ASP A 247 15.20 -10.76 6.45
C ASP A 247 16.66 -10.74 6.95
N ASP A 248 17.29 -11.91 7.03
CA ASP A 248 18.71 -11.99 7.35
C ASP A 248 19.56 -11.51 6.16
N TYR A 249 19.68 -10.19 6.01
CA TYR A 249 20.47 -9.53 4.96
C TYR A 249 21.98 -9.62 5.18
N SER A 250 22.46 -10.28 6.23
CA SER A 250 23.90 -10.44 6.47
C SER A 250 24.63 -11.13 5.30
N ILE A 251 23.90 -11.76 4.38
CA ILE A 251 24.43 -12.42 3.18
C ILE A 251 24.22 -11.57 1.89
N ALA A 252 23.30 -10.60 1.89
CA ALA A 252 22.83 -9.93 0.67
C ALA A 252 23.47 -8.55 0.38
N SER A 253 24.43 -8.09 1.20
CA SER A 253 25.04 -6.77 1.02
C SER A 253 25.94 -6.65 -0.22
N ASP A 254 26.43 -7.76 -0.79
CA ASP A 254 27.58 -7.68 -1.70
C ASP A 254 27.34 -8.19 -3.13
N THR A 255 26.18 -8.76 -3.46
CA THR A 255 25.85 -9.11 -4.86
C THR A 255 24.38 -8.91 -5.19
N GLU A 256 24.10 -8.15 -6.26
CA GLU A 256 22.74 -7.92 -6.81
C GLU A 256 21.92 -9.21 -6.99
N GLY A 257 22.59 -10.35 -7.18
CA GLY A 257 21.96 -11.66 -7.31
C GLY A 257 21.25 -12.17 -6.05
N MET A 258 21.67 -11.78 -4.84
CA MET A 258 21.04 -12.27 -3.61
C MET A 258 19.72 -11.58 -3.30
N ALA A 259 19.62 -10.26 -3.48
CA ALA A 259 18.36 -9.54 -3.33
C ALA A 259 17.28 -10.10 -4.27
N TRP A 260 17.66 -10.40 -5.52
CA TRP A 260 16.79 -11.07 -6.49
C TRP A 260 16.35 -12.47 -6.03
N THR A 261 17.28 -13.27 -5.50
CA THR A 261 16.99 -14.64 -5.03
C THR A 261 16.01 -14.63 -3.85
N VAL A 262 16.23 -13.74 -2.86
CA VAL A 262 15.33 -13.57 -1.71
C VAL A 262 13.96 -13.13 -2.18
N TRP A 263 13.88 -12.11 -3.05
CA TRP A 263 12.62 -11.66 -3.62
C TRP A 263 11.86 -12.78 -4.35
N GLN A 264 12.54 -13.58 -5.17
CA GLN A 264 11.93 -14.72 -5.86
C GLN A 264 11.40 -15.76 -4.87
N MET A 265 12.18 -16.08 -3.83
CA MET A 265 11.79 -16.99 -2.77
C MET A 265 10.53 -16.50 -2.06
N ARG A 266 10.52 -15.23 -1.61
CA ARG A 266 9.38 -14.61 -0.92
C ARG A 266 8.13 -14.57 -1.79
N ARG A 267 8.24 -14.16 -3.06
CA ARG A 267 7.10 -14.20 -4.00
C ARG A 267 6.56 -15.61 -4.21
N LYS A 268 7.44 -16.59 -4.42
CA LYS A 268 7.04 -17.99 -4.63
C LYS A 268 6.36 -18.58 -3.39
N GLU A 269 6.90 -18.29 -2.22
CA GLU A 269 6.33 -18.68 -0.93
C GLU A 269 4.94 -18.09 -0.75
N TRP A 270 4.81 -16.77 -0.87
CA TRP A 270 3.54 -16.09 -0.67
C TRP A 270 2.50 -16.50 -1.71
N LYS A 271 2.88 -16.65 -2.98
CA LYS A 271 1.96 -17.18 -4.00
C LYS A 271 1.36 -18.52 -3.61
N LYS A 272 2.17 -19.46 -3.10
CA LYS A 272 1.68 -20.76 -2.61
C LYS A 272 0.77 -20.63 -1.40
N ARG A 273 1.08 -19.72 -0.46
CA ARG A 273 0.22 -19.46 0.72
C ARG A 273 -1.14 -18.91 0.27
N LEU A 274 -1.13 -17.92 -0.61
CA LEU A 274 -2.33 -17.30 -1.17
C LEU A 274 -3.21 -18.29 -1.93
N GLU A 275 -2.62 -19.19 -2.72
CA GLU A 275 -3.36 -20.26 -3.42
C GLU A 275 -4.09 -21.18 -2.43
N LYS A 276 -3.41 -21.61 -1.36
CA LYS A 276 -4.02 -22.41 -0.29
C LYS A 276 -5.15 -21.66 0.42
N ASP A 277 -4.97 -20.36 0.67
CA ASP A 277 -5.99 -19.54 1.32
C ASP A 277 -7.25 -19.43 0.47
N VAL A 278 -7.08 -19.28 -0.85
CA VAL A 278 -8.19 -19.25 -1.81
C VAL A 278 -8.93 -20.60 -1.85
N GLU A 279 -8.19 -21.71 -1.90
CA GLU A 279 -8.77 -23.06 -1.83
C GLU A 279 -9.56 -23.27 -0.53
N SER A 280 -9.00 -22.86 0.60
CA SER A 280 -9.65 -22.93 1.91
C SER A 280 -10.92 -22.07 2.00
N LYS A 281 -10.89 -20.85 1.43
CA LYS A 281 -12.05 -19.95 1.35
C LYS A 281 -13.17 -20.53 0.48
N ARG A 282 -12.80 -21.16 -0.65
CA ARG A 282 -13.75 -21.86 -1.54
C ARG A 282 -14.39 -23.06 -0.84
N ALA A 283 -13.60 -23.87 -0.14
CA ALA A 283 -14.10 -25.03 0.60
C ALA A 283 -15.09 -24.66 1.73
N ARG A 284 -14.88 -23.50 2.39
CA ARG A 284 -15.71 -23.02 3.50
C ARG A 284 -16.93 -22.18 3.08
N GLY A 285 -17.20 -22.04 1.79
CA GLY A 285 -18.31 -21.20 1.30
C GLY A 285 -18.16 -19.72 1.68
N GLY A 286 -16.92 -19.22 1.83
CA GLY A 286 -16.64 -17.80 2.03
C GLY A 286 -16.79 -17.24 3.46
N LYS A 287 -17.10 -18.06 4.47
CA LYS A 287 -17.12 -17.62 5.88
C LYS A 287 -15.87 -18.12 6.61
N GLY A 288 -14.88 -17.25 6.82
CA GLY A 288 -13.70 -17.60 7.61
C GLY A 288 -12.95 -16.38 8.13
N ARG A 289 -12.79 -16.31 9.45
CA ARG A 289 -11.82 -15.44 10.13
C ARG A 289 -10.45 -16.15 10.12
N GLU A 290 -9.38 -15.40 9.98
CA GLU A 290 -8.01 -15.92 9.82
C GLU A 290 -7.20 -15.54 11.07
N LEU A 291 -6.63 -16.54 11.75
CA LEU A 291 -5.61 -16.38 12.78
C LEU A 291 -4.51 -17.37 12.40
N LEU A 292 -3.35 -16.86 12.01
CA LEU A 292 -2.16 -17.68 11.80
C LEU A 292 -1.51 -17.91 13.18
N GLU A 293 -1.68 -19.12 13.73
CA GLU A 293 -0.92 -19.53 14.92
C GLU A 293 0.51 -19.87 14.51
N ASN A 294 1.39 -18.87 14.48
CA ASN A 294 2.83 -19.09 14.34
C ASN A 294 3.55 -18.72 15.65
N GLY A 295 4.25 -19.70 16.23
CA GLY A 295 4.97 -19.61 17.51
C GLY A 295 6.32 -18.91 17.43
N TYR A 296 6.36 -17.66 16.93
CA TYR A 296 7.57 -16.83 17.01
C TYR A 296 7.51 -15.95 18.28
N LYS A 297 8.55 -16.05 19.11
CA LYS A 297 8.69 -15.31 20.39
C LYS A 297 9.35 -13.94 20.22
N ASP A 298 9.92 -13.66 19.06
CA ASP A 298 10.57 -12.38 18.74
C ASP A 298 9.70 -11.63 17.73
N ARG A 299 8.72 -10.87 18.24
CA ARG A 299 7.74 -10.10 17.45
C ARG A 299 8.23 -8.66 17.29
N LEU A 300 8.26 -8.14 16.07
CA LEU A 300 8.72 -6.77 15.83
C LEU A 300 7.81 -5.98 14.88
N PHE A 301 7.32 -4.88 15.45
CA PHE A 301 6.73 -3.70 14.82
C PHE A 301 5.42 -3.83 14.04
N GLU A 302 4.62 -2.77 14.16
CA GLU A 302 3.35 -2.58 13.48
C GLU A 302 3.39 -1.17 12.89
N LEU A 303 3.39 -1.10 11.56
CA LEU A 303 3.37 0.13 10.80
C LEU A 303 2.01 0.27 10.13
N THR A 304 1.39 1.43 10.28
CA THR A 304 0.15 1.75 9.57
C THR A 304 0.33 3.06 8.82
N ALA A 305 0.12 3.00 7.51
CA ALA A 305 0.03 4.17 6.66
C ALA A 305 -1.43 4.34 6.25
N PHE A 306 -1.92 5.56 6.28
CA PHE A 306 -3.32 5.88 5.98
C PHE A 306 -3.40 6.91 4.87
N VAL A 307 -4.38 6.71 4.00
CA VAL A 307 -4.82 7.69 3.00
C VAL A 307 -6.20 8.17 3.44
N GLY A 308 -6.40 9.49 3.56
CA GLY A 308 -7.69 10.04 3.95
C GLY A 308 -7.66 11.49 4.42
N GLY A 309 -8.83 12.01 4.78
CA GLY A 309 -8.94 13.33 5.40
C GLY A 309 -8.48 13.34 6.85
N ARG A 310 -8.05 14.50 7.36
CA ARG A 310 -7.50 14.66 8.72
C ARG A 310 -8.38 14.01 9.80
N ASP A 311 -9.68 14.29 9.78
CA ASP A 311 -10.61 13.81 10.81
C ASP A 311 -10.91 12.30 10.69
N VAL A 312 -10.83 11.76 9.47
CA VAL A 312 -10.95 10.31 9.21
C VAL A 312 -9.72 9.59 9.77
N ILE A 313 -8.52 10.13 9.55
CA ILE A 313 -7.27 9.51 9.99
C ILE A 313 -7.21 9.39 11.52
N PHE A 314 -7.51 10.48 12.26
CA PHE A 314 -7.42 10.45 13.72
C PHE A 314 -8.52 9.58 14.37
N SER A 315 -9.75 9.62 13.87
CA SER A 315 -10.82 8.74 14.38
C SER A 315 -10.57 7.26 14.07
N HIS A 316 -9.93 6.95 12.93
CA HIS A 316 -9.52 5.58 12.61
C HIS A 316 -8.43 5.08 13.56
N MET A 317 -7.49 5.93 13.97
CA MET A 317 -6.42 5.55 14.89
C MET A 317 -6.92 5.19 16.29
N ASP A 318 -7.85 5.97 16.84
CA ASP A 318 -8.42 5.70 18.17
C ASP A 318 -9.19 4.36 18.16
N ASN A 319 -9.99 4.12 17.12
CA ASN A 319 -10.72 2.86 16.94
C ASN A 319 -9.77 1.66 16.71
N LEU A 320 -8.73 1.83 15.87
CA LEU A 320 -7.72 0.79 15.66
C LEU A 320 -7.02 0.44 16.97
N TRP A 321 -6.63 1.46 17.75
CA TRP A 321 -5.98 1.24 19.03
C TRP A 321 -6.86 0.46 20.00
N ASP A 322 -8.15 0.82 20.08
CA ASP A 322 -9.14 0.09 20.88
C ASP A 322 -9.31 -1.36 20.40
N GLU A 323 -9.34 -1.62 19.09
CA GLU A 323 -9.40 -2.97 18.52
C GLU A 323 -8.11 -3.76 18.79
N MET A 324 -6.96 -3.10 18.76
CA MET A 324 -5.63 -3.69 19.03
C MET A 324 -5.44 -4.02 20.52
N GLU A 325 -5.95 -3.19 21.42
CA GLU A 325 -6.01 -3.51 22.86
C GLU A 325 -6.96 -4.68 23.14
N LYS A 326 -8.14 -4.69 22.50
CA LYS A 326 -9.14 -5.76 22.65
C LYS A 326 -8.70 -7.10 22.07
N SER A 327 -7.91 -7.12 21.01
CA SER A 327 -7.41 -8.34 20.35
C SER A 327 -6.22 -8.99 21.05
N GLY A 328 -5.66 -8.36 22.09
CA GLY A 328 -4.50 -8.89 22.81
C GLY A 328 -3.17 -8.76 22.05
N SER A 329 -3.16 -8.11 20.89
CA SER A 329 -1.96 -7.77 20.12
C SER A 329 -1.10 -6.71 20.83
N ALA A 330 -1.72 -5.89 21.68
CA ALA A 330 -1.00 -5.00 22.60
C ALA A 330 -0.40 -5.79 23.78
N ASN A 331 0.77 -6.41 23.57
CA ASN A 331 1.52 -6.99 24.68
C ASN A 331 1.89 -5.88 25.69
N LYS A 332 1.32 -5.95 26.90
CA LYS A 332 1.88 -5.28 28.09
C LYS A 332 3.28 -5.86 28.31
N LEU A 333 4.31 -5.13 27.88
CA LEU A 333 5.67 -5.31 28.36
C LEU A 333 5.65 -5.14 29.88
N LYS A 334 5.50 -6.25 30.61
CA LYS A 334 5.87 -6.31 32.02
C LYS A 334 7.38 -6.18 32.07
N LEU A 335 7.86 -4.96 32.30
CA LEU A 335 9.20 -4.75 32.82
C LEU A 335 9.32 -5.64 34.07
N ARG A 336 10.26 -6.58 34.04
CA ARG A 336 10.68 -7.29 35.25
C ARG A 336 11.28 -6.25 36.18
N ASP A 337 10.63 -6.00 37.31
CA ASP A 337 11.28 -5.40 38.46
C ASP A 337 12.46 -6.29 38.84
N GLY A 338 13.66 -5.80 38.53
CA GLY A 338 14.92 -6.49 38.71
C GLY A 338 15.90 -5.59 39.46
N GLN A 339 15.83 -5.68 40.78
CA GLN A 339 16.93 -5.46 41.74
C GLN A 339 17.47 -4.04 41.92
N THR A 340 16.90 -3.36 42.91
CA THR A 340 17.68 -2.52 43.82
C THR A 340 18.58 -3.41 44.69
N GLY A 341 19.86 -3.48 44.33
CA GLY A 341 20.95 -3.90 45.21
C GLY A 341 21.56 -2.67 45.88
N LYS A 342 21.81 -2.79 47.19
CA LYS A 342 22.29 -1.75 48.12
C LYS A 342 23.56 -1.03 47.70
#